data_AF-A0A439DHT5-F1
#
_entry.id   AF-A0A439DHT5-F1
#
_cell.length_a   1.000
_cell.length_b   1.000
_cell.length_c   1.000
_cell.angle_alpha   90.00
_cell.angle_beta   90.00
_cell.angle_gamma   90.00
#
_symmetry.space_group_name_H-M   'P 1'
#
loop_
_entity.id
_entity.type
_entity.pdbx_description
1 polymer ?
#
loop_
_entity_poly.entity_id
_entity_poly.type
_entity_poly.pdbx_seq_one_letter_code
_entity_poly.pdbx_strand_id
1 'polypeptide(L)'
;MGAGCLGSLSMMLPSMFFSAVIYRLDRDPVLTQMLSDTAWFVYAMGFPPFIGQDLMVSYLILSDKRPDPLIPHWVAWVMSSLTITLYPALAVHCVKAGPFTWNGALGFWVGAIGFGGQIGILVFFLLRAHAQPDVGR
;
A
#
# COMPACT_ATOMS: atom_id res chain seq x y z
N MET A 1 7.50 5.28 12.85
CA MET A 1 8.40 4.12 12.77
C MET A 1 7.67 2.79 13.01
N GLY A 2 6.88 2.63 14.08
CA GLY A 2 6.16 1.36 14.35
C GLY A 2 5.22 0.87 13.23
N ALA A 3 4.45 1.77 12.59
CA ALA A 3 3.55 1.41 11.50
C ALA A 3 4.28 0.86 10.26
N GLY A 4 5.43 1.41 9.89
CA GLY A 4 6.24 0.91 8.77
C GLY A 4 6.87 -0.46 9.04
N CYS A 5 7.29 -0.72 10.28
CA CYS A 5 7.74 -2.05 10.68
C CYS A 5 6.59 -3.08 10.61
N LEU A 6 5.39 -2.70 11.04
CA LEU A 6 4.20 -3.55 10.96
C LEU A 6 3.76 -3.79 9.50
N GLY A 7 3.87 -2.77 8.63
CA GLY A 7 3.64 -2.94 7.19
C GLY A 7 4.65 -3.86 6.52
N SER A 8 5.91 -3.85 6.98
CA SER A 8 6.93 -4.80 6.49
C SER A 8 6.61 -6.23 6.91
N LEU A 9 6.10 -6.43 8.13
CA LEU A 9 5.66 -7.73 8.62
C LEU A 9 4.44 -8.26 7.86
N SER A 10 3.50 -7.38 7.47
CA SER A 10 2.34 -7.80 6.69
C SER A 10 2.70 -8.26 5.27
N MET A 11 3.82 -7.79 4.72
CA MET A 11 4.37 -8.25 3.45
C MET A 11 5.19 -9.54 3.56
N MET A 12 5.75 -9.84 4.74
CA MET A 12 6.50 -11.08 4.97
C MET A 12 5.61 -12.32 4.89
N LEU A 13 4.44 -12.32 5.52
CA LEU A 13 3.55 -13.47 5.54
C LEU A 13 3.12 -13.97 4.14
N PRO A 14 2.59 -13.13 3.23
CA PRO A 14 2.19 -13.59 1.89
C PRO A 14 3.41 -14.09 1.09
N SER A 15 4.60 -13.50 1.28
CA SER A 15 5.82 -13.98 0.63
C SER A 15 6.20 -15.41 1.02
N MET A 16 5.95 -15.81 2.27
CA MET A 16 6.18 -17.18 2.73
C MET A 16 5.21 -18.17 2.06
N PHE A 17 3.94 -17.79 1.90
CA PHE A 17 2.96 -18.60 1.18
C PHE A 17 3.31 -18.74 -0.31
N PHE A 18 3.70 -17.65 -0.99
CA PHE A 18 4.17 -17.74 -2.38
C PHE A 18 5.43 -18.60 -2.54
N SER A 19 6.36 -18.52 -1.59
CA SER A 19 7.54 -19.39 -1.58
C SER A 19 7.15 -20.87 -1.46
N ALA A 20 6.17 -21.19 -0.60
CA ALA A 20 5.65 -22.55 -0.45
C ALA A 20 4.93 -23.07 -1.71
N VAL A 21 4.27 -22.18 -2.47
CA VAL A 21 3.65 -22.49 -3.78
C VAL A 21 4.73 -22.89 -4.80
N ILE A 22 5.79 -22.08 -4.92
CA ILE A 22 6.85 -22.28 -5.93
C ILE A 22 7.73 -23.48 -5.59
N TYR A 23 7.92 -23.80 -4.30
CA TYR A 23 8.81 -24.87 -3.86
C TYR A 23 8.46 -26.27 -4.43
N ARG A 24 7.18 -26.54 -4.73
CA ARG A 24 6.73 -27.81 -5.34
C ARG A 24 5.58 -27.57 -6.31
N LEU A 25 5.92 -27.31 -7.57
CA LEU A 25 4.96 -27.10 -8.64
C LEU A 25 4.27 -28.39 -9.12
N ASP A 26 4.85 -29.57 -8.84
CA ASP A 26 4.29 -30.89 -9.24
C ASP A 26 3.09 -31.36 -8.40
N ARG A 27 2.58 -30.53 -7.48
CA ARG A 27 1.41 -30.84 -6.64
C ARG A 27 0.11 -30.71 -7.41
N ASP A 28 -0.94 -31.30 -6.82
CA ASP A 28 -2.32 -31.11 -7.30
C ASP A 28 -2.61 -29.61 -7.53
N PRO A 29 -3.04 -29.21 -8.74
CA PRO A 29 -3.37 -27.82 -9.06
C PRO A 29 -4.34 -27.17 -8.09
N VAL A 30 -5.26 -27.93 -7.47
CA VAL A 30 -6.23 -27.40 -6.49
C VAL A 30 -5.52 -26.89 -5.24
N LEU A 31 -4.48 -27.59 -4.77
CA LEU A 31 -3.69 -27.16 -3.60
C LEU A 31 -2.88 -25.91 -3.91
N THR A 32 -2.30 -25.84 -5.11
CA THR A 32 -1.56 -24.67 -5.60
C THR A 32 -2.46 -23.44 -5.67
N GLN A 33 -3.68 -23.60 -6.20
CA GLN A 33 -4.66 -22.52 -6.27
C GLN A 33 -5.09 -22.06 -4.87
N MET A 34 -5.44 -22.97 -3.96
CA MET A 34 -5.82 -22.61 -2.59
C MET A 34 -4.71 -21.84 -1.86
N LEU A 35 -3.45 -22.26 -1.99
CA LEU A 35 -2.31 -21.59 -1.36
C LEU A 35 -2.06 -20.21 -1.99
N SER A 36 -2.18 -20.10 -3.31
CA SER A 36 -2.07 -18.81 -4.02
C SER A 36 -3.17 -17.84 -3.57
N ASP A 37 -4.43 -18.26 -3.57
CA ASP A 37 -5.55 -17.43 -3.13
C ASP A 37 -5.38 -16.98 -1.67
N THR A 38 -4.90 -17.88 -0.80
CA THR A 38 -4.58 -17.55 0.59
C THR A 38 -3.48 -16.49 0.69
N ALA A 39 -2.40 -16.62 -0.08
CA ALA A 39 -1.32 -15.64 -0.11
C ALA A 39 -1.83 -14.25 -0.50
N TRP A 40 -2.68 -14.18 -1.52
CA TRP A 40 -3.29 -12.93 -1.97
C TRP A 40 -4.26 -12.33 -0.96
N PHE A 41 -5.06 -13.14 -0.25
CA PHE A 41 -5.93 -12.63 0.81
C PHE A 41 -5.13 -12.09 2.00
N VAL A 42 -4.08 -12.78 2.42
CA VAL A 42 -3.19 -12.30 3.50
C VAL A 42 -2.52 -10.98 3.09
N TYR A 43 -2.09 -10.86 1.84
CA TYR A 43 -1.57 -9.61 1.28
C TYR A 43 -2.61 -8.48 1.31
N ALA A 44 -3.79 -8.71 0.74
CA ALA A 44 -4.83 -7.68 0.61
C ALA A 44 -5.38 -7.23 1.98
N MET A 45 -5.59 -8.16 2.91
CA MET A 45 -6.10 -7.87 4.26
C MET A 45 -5.01 -7.36 5.21
N GLY A 46 -3.73 -7.50 4.85
CA GLY A 46 -2.58 -6.99 5.60
C GLY A 46 -2.33 -5.48 5.44
N PHE A 47 -3.26 -4.75 4.81
CA PHE A 47 -3.16 -3.31 4.56
C PHE A 47 -3.32 -2.35 5.77
N PRO A 48 -4.00 -2.69 6.89
CA PRO A 48 -4.26 -1.73 7.97
C PRO A 48 -3.05 -0.96 8.54
N PRO A 49 -1.84 -1.54 8.67
CA PRO A 49 -0.67 -0.79 9.13
C PRO A 49 -0.29 0.39 8.22
N PHE A 50 -0.54 0.28 6.91
CA PHE A 50 -0.26 1.33 5.93
C PHE A 50 -1.19 2.54 6.10
N ILE A 51 -2.43 2.33 6.54
CA ILE A 51 -3.37 3.40 6.88
C ILE A 51 -2.77 4.30 7.98
N GLY A 52 -2.24 3.69 9.04
CA GLY A 52 -1.61 4.44 10.13
C GLY A 52 -0.36 5.20 9.68
N GLN A 53 0.42 4.62 8.76
CA GLN A 53 1.57 5.28 8.16
C GLN A 53 1.16 6.49 7.31
N ASP A 54 0.16 6.33 6.44
CA ASP A 54 -0.27 7.36 5.50
C ASP A 54 -0.93 8.53 6.21
N LEU A 55 -1.78 8.28 7.20
CA LEU A 55 -2.36 9.33 8.02
C LEU A 55 -1.29 10.11 8.80
N MET A 56 -0.25 9.43 9.27
CA MET A 56 0.88 10.09 9.93
C MET A 56 1.67 10.98 8.96
N VAL A 57 1.91 10.52 7.73
CA VAL A 57 2.57 11.31 6.68
C VAL A 57 1.73 12.54 6.32
N SER A 58 0.44 12.38 6.09
CA SER A 58 -0.48 13.48 5.84
C SER A 58 -0.47 14.51 6.97
N TYR A 59 -0.51 14.05 8.22
CA TYR A 59 -0.44 14.93 9.39
C TYR A 59 0.87 15.72 9.45
N LEU A 60 2.01 15.07 9.14
CA LEU A 60 3.32 15.75 9.13
C LEU A 60 3.40 16.82 8.05
N ILE A 61 2.88 16.56 6.85
CA ILE A 61 2.83 17.55 5.76
C ILE A 61 1.97 18.76 6.17
N LEU A 62 0.79 18.53 6.75
CA LEU A 62 -0.11 19.59 7.20
C LEU A 62 0.43 20.36 8.42
N SER A 63 1.31 19.75 9.21
CA SER A 63 1.96 20.39 10.35
C SER A 63 3.11 21.31 9.94
N ASP A 64 3.56 21.26 8.68
CA ASP A 64 4.58 22.18 8.17
C ASP A 64 3.98 23.59 7.99
N LYS A 65 4.45 24.52 8.84
CA LYS A 65 4.03 25.93 8.87
C LYS A 65 5.03 26.86 8.18
N ARG A 66 6.03 26.33 7.47
CA ARG A 66 6.98 27.15 6.72
C ARG A 66 6.24 27.98 5.65
N PRO A 67 6.74 29.19 5.34
CA PRO A 67 6.16 30.02 4.28
C PRO A 67 6.30 29.39 2.89
N ASP A 68 7.36 28.59 2.67
CA ASP A 68 7.51 27.69 1.52
C ASP A 68 7.66 26.24 2.05
N PRO A 69 6.58 25.44 2.07
CA PRO A 69 6.62 24.08 2.60
C PRO A 69 7.37 23.14 1.65
N LEU A 70 8.17 22.23 2.21
CA LEU A 70 8.97 21.27 1.44
C LEU A 70 8.10 20.34 0.58
N ILE A 71 6.94 20.00 1.10
CA ILE A 71 5.92 19.19 0.42
C ILE A 71 4.63 20.02 0.40
N PRO A 72 4.02 20.25 -0.77
CA PRO A 72 2.77 20.99 -0.86
C PRO A 72 1.64 20.32 -0.06
N HIS A 73 0.83 21.12 0.64
CA HIS A 73 -0.26 20.60 1.47
C HIS A 73 -1.32 19.81 0.69
N TRP A 74 -1.46 20.02 -0.63
CA TRP A 74 -2.36 19.22 -1.46
C TRP A 74 -1.96 17.73 -1.52
N VAL A 75 -0.67 17.42 -1.35
CA VAL A 75 -0.17 16.05 -1.32
C VAL A 75 -0.75 15.30 -0.11
N ALA A 76 -0.93 15.96 1.03
CA ALA A 76 -1.55 15.36 2.21
C ALA A 76 -3.00 14.92 1.96
N TRP A 77 -3.74 15.68 1.13
CA TRP A 77 -5.10 15.31 0.75
C TRP A 77 -5.11 14.10 -0.18
N VAL A 78 -4.14 13.98 -1.09
CA VAL A 78 -4.00 12.83 -1.99
C VAL A 78 -3.61 11.57 -1.22
N MET A 79 -2.68 11.65 -0.27
CA MET A 79 -2.33 10.52 0.61
C MET A 79 -3.56 10.04 1.40
N SER A 80 -4.29 10.98 1.99
CA SER A 80 -5.47 10.68 2.83
C SER A 80 -6.66 10.13 2.05
N SER A 81 -6.96 10.70 0.87
CA SER A 81 -8.10 10.27 0.05
C SER A 81 -7.92 8.85 -0.48
N LEU A 82 -6.70 8.50 -0.84
CA LEU A 82 -6.37 7.19 -1.36
C LEU A 82 -6.37 6.11 -0.28
N THR A 83 -5.93 6.46 0.93
CA THR A 83 -6.04 5.59 2.11
C THR A 83 -7.49 5.18 2.38
N ILE A 84 -8.43 6.11 2.26
CA ILE A 84 -9.88 5.83 2.40
C ILE A 84 -10.36 4.90 1.28
N THR A 85 -9.85 5.09 0.06
CA THR A 85 -10.22 4.29 -1.12
C THR A 85 -9.77 2.83 -1.00
N LEU A 86 -8.82 2.52 -0.11
CA LEU A 86 -8.31 1.16 0.11
C LEU A 86 -9.09 0.37 1.17
N TYR A 87 -9.98 1.00 1.95
CA TYR A 87 -10.83 0.30 2.93
C TYR A 87 -11.68 -0.85 2.33
N PRO A 88 -12.27 -0.72 1.13
CA PRO A 88 -12.99 -1.81 0.48
C PRO A 88 -12.13 -3.06 0.26
N ALA A 89 -10.79 -2.94 0.20
CA ALA A 89 -9.89 -4.09 0.07
C ALA A 89 -9.92 -5.01 1.31
N LEU A 90 -10.33 -4.52 2.48
CA LEU A 90 -10.53 -5.36 3.67
C LEU A 90 -11.73 -6.32 3.51
N ALA A 91 -12.71 -5.95 2.68
CA ALA A 91 -13.90 -6.74 2.38
C ALA A 91 -13.74 -7.59 1.10
N VAL A 92 -12.52 -7.79 0.61
CA VAL A 92 -12.26 -8.49 -0.66
C VAL A 92 -12.72 -9.96 -0.65
N HIS A 93 -12.83 -10.58 0.54
CA HIS A 93 -13.34 -11.93 0.73
C HIS A 93 -14.87 -12.04 0.55
N CYS A 94 -15.60 -10.93 0.55
CA CYS A 94 -17.05 -10.90 0.41
C CYS A 94 -17.51 -11.07 -1.04
N VAL A 95 -16.66 -10.75 -2.02
CA VAL A 95 -17.02 -10.75 -3.44
C VAL A 95 -16.35 -11.94 -4.16
N LYS A 96 -17.17 -12.86 -4.68
CA LYS A 96 -16.71 -14.12 -5.30
C LYS A 96 -16.66 -14.08 -6.83
N ALA A 97 -17.35 -13.15 -7.47
CA ALA A 97 -17.41 -13.02 -8.93
C ALA A 97 -17.62 -11.57 -9.37
N GLY A 98 -17.10 -11.20 -10.54
CA GLY A 98 -17.26 -9.86 -11.14
C GLY A 98 -16.03 -8.95 -11.03
N PRO A 99 -16.13 -7.70 -11.52
CA PRO A 99 -14.98 -6.77 -11.63
C PRO A 99 -14.42 -6.31 -10.29
N PHE A 100 -15.19 -6.47 -9.20
CA PHE A 100 -14.81 -6.16 -7.82
C PHE A 100 -14.18 -7.33 -7.07
N THR A 101 -13.98 -8.47 -7.72
CA THR A 101 -13.22 -9.58 -7.13
C THR A 101 -11.78 -9.19 -6.86
N TRP A 102 -11.11 -9.93 -5.99
CA TRP A 102 -9.70 -9.70 -5.67
C TRP A 102 -8.79 -9.81 -6.92
N ASN A 103 -9.13 -10.72 -7.84
CA ASN A 103 -8.48 -10.86 -9.16
C ASN A 103 -9.06 -9.93 -10.25
N GLY A 104 -10.06 -9.13 -9.91
CA GLY A 104 -10.79 -8.31 -10.85
C GLY A 104 -10.04 -7.05 -11.24
N ALA A 105 -10.42 -6.49 -12.39
CA ALA A 105 -9.84 -5.26 -12.91
C ALA A 105 -9.92 -4.09 -11.90
N LEU A 106 -11.02 -3.96 -11.15
CA LEU A 106 -11.18 -2.88 -10.18
C LEU A 106 -10.68 -3.26 -8.78
N GLY A 107 -10.82 -4.52 -8.37
CA GLY A 107 -10.40 -4.95 -7.03
C GLY A 107 -8.89 -4.88 -6.82
N PHE A 108 -8.09 -5.28 -7.81
CA PHE A 108 -6.63 -5.25 -7.71
C PHE A 108 -6.02 -3.93 -8.18
N TRP A 109 -6.36 -3.49 -9.41
CA TRP A 109 -5.60 -2.43 -10.07
C TRP A 109 -5.85 -1.04 -9.50
N VAL A 110 -7.05 -0.77 -8.97
CA VAL A 110 -7.32 0.52 -8.33
C VAL A 110 -6.41 0.71 -7.13
N GLY A 111 -6.24 -0.33 -6.30
CA GLY A 111 -5.33 -0.30 -5.17
C GLY A 111 -3.86 -0.23 -5.61
N ALA A 112 -3.47 -1.04 -6.59
CA ALA A 112 -2.09 -1.09 -7.08
C ALA A 112 -1.63 0.24 -7.72
N ILE A 113 -2.44 0.82 -8.61
CA ILE A 113 -2.14 2.10 -9.27
C ILE A 113 -2.21 3.24 -8.26
N GLY A 114 -3.20 3.20 -7.37
CA GLY A 114 -3.30 4.15 -6.27
C GLY A 114 -2.03 4.18 -5.45
N PHE A 115 -1.68 3.06 -4.84
CA PHE A 115 -0.51 2.95 -3.97
C PHE A 115 0.79 3.30 -4.71
N GLY A 116 0.96 2.82 -5.95
CA GLY A 116 2.11 3.16 -6.79
C GLY A 116 2.21 4.66 -7.09
N GLY A 117 1.09 5.30 -7.42
CA GLY A 117 1.03 6.75 -7.62
C GLY A 117 1.36 7.53 -6.35
N GLN A 118 0.88 7.08 -5.19
CA GLN A 118 1.16 7.69 -3.90
C GLN A 118 2.64 7.64 -3.53
N ILE A 119 3.26 6.46 -3.65
CA ILE A 119 4.71 6.32 -3.42
C ILE A 119 5.49 7.17 -4.42
N GLY A 120 5.10 7.18 -5.70
CA GLY A 120 5.75 7.99 -6.73
C GLY A 120 5.72 9.49 -6.43
N ILE A 121 4.55 10.02 -6.03
CA ILE A 121 4.39 11.43 -5.63
C ILE A 121 5.28 11.74 -4.43
N LEU A 122 5.22 10.90 -3.38
CA LEU A 122 6.00 11.11 -2.17
C LEU A 122 7.51 11.09 -2.45
N VAL A 123 7.98 10.11 -3.21
CA VAL A 123 9.40 9.99 -3.62
C VAL A 123 9.82 11.21 -4.43
N PHE A 124 9.02 11.65 -5.40
CA PHE A 124 9.33 12.83 -6.20
C PHE A 124 9.52 14.09 -5.34
N PHE A 125 8.61 14.36 -4.40
CA PHE A 125 8.72 15.51 -3.52
C PHE A 125 9.85 15.38 -2.50
N LEU A 126 10.13 14.19 -1.99
CA LEU A 126 11.26 13.95 -1.11
C LEU A 126 12.62 14.15 -1.82
N LEU A 127 12.75 13.67 -3.05
CA LEU A 127 13.95 13.91 -3.87
C LEU A 127 14.13 15.39 -4.17
N ARG A 128 13.03 16.10 -4.49
CA ARG A 128 13.05 17.55 -4.69
C ARG A 128 13.44 18.30 -3.42
N ALA A 129 12.92 17.90 -2.26
CA ALA A 129 13.25 18.51 -0.97
C ALA A 129 14.72 18.29 -0.59
N HIS A 130 15.29 17.11 -0.87
CA HIS A 130 16.70 16.83 -0.62
C HIS A 130 17.65 17.61 -1.55
N ALA A 131 17.22 17.85 -2.79
CA ALA A 131 18.00 18.62 -3.77
C ALA A 131 18.03 20.13 -3.48
N GLN A 132 17.20 20.64 -2.57
CA GLN A 132 17.28 22.02 -2.12
C GLN A 132 18.48 22.17 -1.17
N PRO A 133 19.48 23.00 -1.49
CA PRO A 133 20.57 23.27 -0.56
C PRO A 133 19.99 23.88 0.72
N ASP A 134 20.55 23.53 1.89
CA ASP A 134 20.19 24.13 3.18
C ASP A 134 20.46 25.65 3.12
N VAL A 135 19.48 26.43 2.64
CA VAL A 135 19.54 27.89 2.67
C VAL A 135 19.27 28.31 4.11
N GLY A 136 20.35 28.36 4.91
CA GLY A 136 20.43 29.08 6.18
C GLY A 136 19.50 28.57 7.29
N ARG A 137 20.05 27.75 8.18
CA ARG A 137 19.66 27.78 9.60
C ARG A 137 20.21 29.03 10.27
#